data_AF-Q6SPD7-F1
#
_entry.id   AF-Q6SPD7-F1
#
_cell.length_a   1.000
_cell.length_b   1.000
_cell.length_c   1.000
_cell.angle_alpha   90.00
_cell.angle_beta   90.00
_cell.angle_gamma   90.00
#
_symmetry.space_group_name_H-M   'P 1'
#
loop_
_entity.id
_entity.type
_entity.pdbx_description
1 polymer ?
#
loop_
_entity_poly.entity_id
_entity_poly.type
_entity_poly.pdbx_seq_one_letter_code
_entity_poly.pdbx_strand_id
1 'polypeptide(L)' 'HEFRKVEQYVICRPEDGMAWFEKLLANAEGILQALELPYRVVQNSTGDMGLGKHLMMDIETWVPSEEKDRETHSCS' A
#
# COMPACT_ATOMS: atom_id res chain seq x y z
N HIS A 1 4.03 8.26 -20.03
CA HIS A 1 5.02 7.88 -18.99
C HIS A 1 4.98 8.79 -17.76
N GLU A 2 3.88 9.52 -17.54
CA GLU A 2 3.71 10.41 -16.39
C GLU A 2 2.40 10.04 -15.70
N PHE A 3 2.41 10.03 -14.38
CA PHE A 3 1.22 9.88 -13.54
C PHE A 3 1.41 10.71 -12.27
N ARG A 4 0.30 10.98 -11.57
CA ARG A 4 0.32 11.73 -10.31
C ARG A 4 0.16 10.76 -9.14
N LYS A 5 0.90 11.02 -8.07
CA LYS A 5 0.82 10.26 -6.82
C LYS A 5 0.78 11.23 -5.64
N VAL A 6 -0.11 10.97 -4.70
CA VAL A 6 -0.05 11.59 -3.36
C VAL A 6 0.73 10.63 -2.48
N GLU A 7 1.85 11.09 -1.95
CA GLU A 7 2.82 10.24 -1.27
C GLU A 7 2.88 10.53 0.22
N GLN A 8 3.01 9.47 1.01
CA GLN A 8 3.18 9.55 2.46
C GLN A 8 4.60 9.11 2.83
N TYR A 9 5.26 9.86 3.71
CA TYR A 9 6.56 9.50 4.27
C TYR A 9 6.58 9.76 5.77
N VAL A 10 7.25 8.89 6.50
CA VAL A 10 7.49 9.03 7.94
C VAL A 10 8.97 8.81 8.23
N ILE A 11 9.55 9.73 9.00
CA ILE A 11 10.86 9.54 9.63
C ILE A 11 10.58 9.38 11.12
N CYS A 12 10.86 8.20 11.65
CA CYS A 12 10.55 7.85 13.03
C CYS A 12 11.75 7.18 13.71
N ARG A 13 11.64 6.97 15.02
CA ARG A 13 12.61 6.16 15.75
C ARG A 13 12.44 4.70 15.35
N PRO A 14 13.50 3.87 15.40
CA PRO A 14 13.42 2.46 15.01
C PRO A 14 12.29 1.69 15.72
N GLU A 15 12.08 1.95 17.00
CA GLU A 15 11.06 1.30 17.82
C GLU A 15 9.61 1.61 17.41
N ASP A 16 9.39 2.72 16.70
CA ASP A 16 8.06 3.16 16.27
C ASP A 16 7.70 2.67 14.85
N GLY A 17 8.64 2.04 14.14
CA GLY A 17 8.54 1.75 12.71
C GLY A 17 7.28 0.97 12.33
N MET A 18 6.97 -0.09 13.07
CA MET A 18 5.77 -0.91 12.80
C MET A 18 4.47 -0.18 13.07
N ALA A 19 4.40 0.63 14.14
CA ALA A 19 3.21 1.42 14.43
C ALA A 19 2.94 2.45 13.33
N TRP A 20 4.00 3.04 12.77
CA TRP A 20 3.88 3.93 11.62
C TRP A 20 3.54 3.20 10.33
N PHE A 21 4.09 2.01 10.10
CA PHE A 21 3.73 1.16 8.96
C PHE A 21 2.22 0.87 8.96
N GLU A 22 1.67 0.40 10.08
CA GLU A 22 0.24 0.11 10.22
C GLU A 22 -0.61 1.38 9.99
N LYS A 23 -0.16 2.54 10.48
CA LYS A 23 -0.85 3.81 10.27
C LYS A 23 -0.82 4.28 8.81
N LEU A 24 0.31 4.12 8.12
CA LEU A 24 0.44 4.46 6.69
C LEU A 24 -0.48 3.57 5.84
N LEU A 25 -0.49 2.27 6.12
CA LEU A 25 -1.40 1.31 5.48
C LEU A 25 -2.86 1.71 5.71
N ALA A 26 -3.24 1.98 6.97
CA ALA A 26 -4.60 2.39 7.32
C ALA A 26 -5.03 3.72 6.66
N ASN A 27 -4.11 4.68 6.49
CA ASN A 27 -4.41 5.92 5.76
C ASN A 27 -4.74 5.64 4.29
N ALA A 28 -3.99 4.75 3.64
CA ALA A 28 -4.22 4.38 2.25
C ALA A 28 -5.53 3.60 2.08
N GLU A 29 -5.77 2.61 2.95
CA GLU A 29 -7.04 1.87 3.02
C GLU A 29 -8.23 2.80 3.28
N GLY A 30 -8.08 3.79 4.16
CA GLY A 30 -9.13 4.76 4.49
C GLY A 30 -9.61 5.58 3.29
N ILE A 31 -8.71 5.89 2.34
CA ILE A 31 -9.09 6.57 1.08
C ILE A 31 -9.98 5.65 0.24
N LEU A 32 -9.60 4.39 0.06
CA LEU A 32 -10.37 3.43 -0.72
C LEU A 32 -11.73 3.12 -0.08
N GLN A 33 -11.77 2.99 1.25
CA GLN A 33 -13.00 2.80 2.02
C GLN A 33 -13.96 3.99 1.84
N ALA A 34 -13.44 5.23 1.93
CA ALA A 34 -14.26 6.43 1.76
C ALA A 34 -14.80 6.59 0.33
N LEU A 35 -14.10 6.05 -0.66
CA LEU A 35 -14.54 6.00 -2.06
C LEU A 35 -15.41 4.78 -2.39
N GLU A 36 -15.67 3.90 -1.41
CA GLU A 36 -16.41 2.64 -1.56
C GLU A 36 -15.81 1.72 -2.64
N LEU A 37 -14.49 1.75 -2.81
CA LEU A 37 -13.78 0.90 -3.76
C LEU A 37 -13.40 -0.43 -3.10
N PRO A 38 -13.82 -1.59 -3.65
CA PRO A 38 -13.38 -2.89 -3.15
C PRO A 38 -11.89 -3.09 -3.40
N TYR A 39 -11.17 -3.60 -2.39
CA TYR A 39 -9.75 -3.89 -2.48
C TYR A 39 -9.37 -5.09 -1.60
N ARG A 40 -8.14 -5.55 -1.79
CA ARG A 40 -7.45 -6.50 -0.90
C ARG A 40 -6.06 -5.99 -0.54
N VAL A 41 -5.58 -6.37 0.63
CA VAL A 41 -4.21 -6.12 1.08
C VAL A 41 -3.40 -7.40 0.91
N VAL A 42 -2.26 -7.30 0.23
CA VAL A 42 -1.37 -8.44 -0.06
C VAL A 42 -0.02 -8.16 0.56
N GLN A 43 0.45 -9.05 1.44
CA GLN A 43 1.84 -9.02 1.90
C GLN A 43 2.73 -9.67 0.84
N ASN A 44 3.67 -8.91 0.29
CA ASN A 44 4.55 -9.39 -0.76
C ASN A 44 5.53 -10.44 -0.22
N SER A 45 5.89 -11.39 -1.09
CA SER A 45 6.96 -12.33 -0.79
C SER A 45 8.32 -11.61 -0.77
N THR A 46 9.32 -12.18 -0.09
CA THR A 46 10.67 -11.60 -0.03
C THR A 46 11.34 -11.44 -1.40
N GLY A 47 10.93 -12.23 -2.41
CA GLY A 47 11.43 -12.11 -3.78
C GLY A 47 10.80 -10.97 -4.58
N ASP A 48 9.73 -10.37 -4.06
CA ASP A 48 8.92 -9.34 -4.73
C ASP A 48 9.00 -7.97 -3.99
N MET A 49 9.49 -8.00 -2.75
CA MET A 49 9.89 -6.82 -2.00
C MET A 49 11.13 -6.20 -2.63
N GLY A 50 10.97 -5.09 -3.37
CA GLY A 50 12.11 -4.35 -3.94
C GLY A 50 13.22 -4.03 -2.92
N LEU A 51 14.39 -3.60 -3.41
CA LEU A 51 15.60 -3.40 -2.57
C LEU A 51 15.36 -2.49 -1.36
N GLY A 52 15.90 -2.89 -0.20
CA GLY A 52 15.92 -2.07 1.01
C GLY A 52 14.65 -2.13 1.89
N LYS A 53 13.67 -2.96 1.53
CA LYS A 53 12.42 -3.12 2.30
C LYS A 53 12.53 -4.24 3.32
N HIS A 54 12.07 -3.99 4.56
CA HIS A 54 11.92 -5.02 5.59
C HIS A 54 10.55 -5.71 5.54
N LEU A 55 9.52 -4.96 5.14
CA LEU A 55 8.15 -5.41 4.92
C LEU A 55 7.59 -4.62 3.72
N MET A 56 6.70 -5.23 2.95
CA MET A 56 5.96 -4.54 1.90
C MET A 56 4.54 -5.11 1.86
N MET A 57 3.56 -4.22 1.77
CA MET A 57 2.17 -4.59 1.52
C MET A 57 1.63 -3.75 0.38
N ASP A 58 1.10 -4.44 -0.62
CA ASP A 58 0.41 -3.82 -1.73
C ASP A 58 -1.09 -3.80 -1.47
N ILE A 59 -1.73 -2.72 -1.90
CA ILE A 59 -3.19 -2.62 -1.93
C ILE A 59 -3.63 -2.74 -3.38
N GLU A 60 -4.37 -3.80 -3.64
CA GLU A 60 -4.90 -4.10 -4.97
C GLU A 60 -6.39 -3.80 -5.00
N THR A 61 -6.78 -2.87 -5.87
CA THR A 61 -8.18 -2.43 -6.02
C THR A 61 -8.83 -3.20 -7.16
N TRP A 62 -10.09 -3.58 -6.99
CA TRP A 62 -10.87 -4.28 -8.01
C TRP A 62 -11.06 -3.42 -9.27
N VAL A 63 -10.75 -3.96 -10.45
CA VAL A 63 -10.93 -3.32 -11.75
C VAL A 63 -11.99 -4.08 -12.55
N PRO A 64 -13.26 -3.60 -12.62
CA PRO A 64 -14.36 -4.35 -13.21
C PRO A 64 -14.17 -4.75 -14.67
N SER A 65 -13.57 -3.87 -15.48
CA SER A 65 -13.32 -4.15 -16.91
C SER A 65 -12.30 -5.25 -17.15
N GLU A 66 -11.50 -5.59 -16.13
CA GLU A 66 -10.45 -6.60 -16.20
C GLU A 66 -10.78 -7.86 -15.38
N GLU A 67 -11.90 -7.86 -14.64
CA GLU A 67 -12.32 -8.94 -13.75
C GLU A 67 -11.22 -9.41 -12.78
N LYS A 68 -10.40 -8.47 -12.27
CA LYS A 68 -9.32 -8.75 -11.33
C LYS A 68 -8.93 -7.54 -10.49
N ASP A 69 -8.24 -7.82 -9.40
CA ASP A 69 -7.56 -6.81 -8.58
C ASP A 69 -6.27 -6.34 -9.28
N ARG A 70 -5.97 -5.04 -9.21
CA ARG A 70 -4.73 -4.43 -9.72
C ARG A 70 -4.08 -3.58 -8.64
N GLU A 71 -2.75 -3.62 -8.57
CA GLU A 71 -1.98 -2.77 -7.66
C GLU A 71 -2.31 -1.29 -7.85
N THR A 72 -2.62 -0.62 -6.75
CA THR A 72 -2.91 0.82 -6.73
C THR A 72 -2.09 1.58 -5.70
N HIS A 73 -1.66 0.91 -4.62
CA HIS A 73 -0.84 1.48 -3.57
C HIS A 73 0.20 0.44 -3.12
N SER A 74 1.32 0.93 -2.59
CA SER A 74 2.34 0.11 -1.95
C SER A 74 2.83 0.80 -0.68
N CYS A 75 2.91 0.05 0.43
CA CYS A 75 3.40 0.50 1.73
C CYS A 75 4.63 -0.31 2.13
N SER A 76 5.71 0.34 2.59
CA SER A 76 7.00 -0.27 2.95
C SER A 76 7.65 0.39 4.15
#